data_AF-F1VVT2-F1
#
_entry.id   AF-F1VVT2-F1
#
_cell.length_a   1.000
_cell.length_b   1.000
_cell.length_c   1.000
_cell.angle_alpha   90.00
_cell.angle_beta   90.00
_cell.angle_gamma   90.00
#
_symmetry.space_group_name_H-M   'P 1'
#
loop_
_entity.id
_entity.type
_entity.pdbx_description
1 polymer ?
#
loop_
_entity_poly.entity_id
_entity_poly.type
_entity_poly.pdbx_seq_one_letter_code
_entity_poly.pdbx_strand_id
1 'polypeptide(L)'
;MLNYFTTLNQRGANSSAELKRQRDKLVSTIVALDADVLGLMEIENTATVSLADLVAAVNAKTGASTYALVNSGTPGTDAIKVAMIYKPARVSLIGQPQVPADPDFGVDGGLRPPVAQRFAAIDNNGSFWFVVNHLKSKGSCPSSASSVDRDDGQGCWNVSRVRQASALNKWVGQLVANSGEADVLMVGDFNAYLHEDPIKTIEAAGFEDLLKRLPASDRYTYVFNGESGALDHGLASSKLSAQVTGVTVWHINADEPIALDYNTEFKTDDRYAVTPYRSSDHDPVLVGLNLTADAAIIEPVLSATLPTVGQAGIATTVNDINAVLSKGATSGTLSINHGDGSATQVLALNATTASFTYASAGTFALRLQLDDSNGKRVAIDGQVVVSAALAPSTGSDVFFSEYVEGSGNNKAIELFNPTAAAVDLTLYRIKLFSNGAGSASQTLPLTGSLAAGATLVVHHGAFANPAAIAGTKIASSSIANFNGDDALTLEKNGSVIDAIGQVGFDPGSEWVAGTASTLNRTLRRKSGITGGSIPPNAPAFWDIALEWDAFASDTFDGLGRR
;
A
#
# COMPACT_ATOMS: atom_id res chain seq x y z
N MET A 1 19.65 -7.52 19.84
CA MET A 1 19.16 -6.90 18.61
C MET A 1 17.64 -6.99 18.63
N LEU A 2 16.99 -5.86 18.78
CA LEU A 2 15.55 -5.76 19.05
C LEU A 2 14.81 -5.13 17.86
N ASN A 3 14.92 -5.75 16.67
CA ASN A 3 14.30 -5.24 15.44
C ASN A 3 12.77 -5.14 15.56
N TYR A 4 12.16 -4.12 14.95
CA TYR A 4 10.70 -3.95 14.95
C TYR A 4 10.05 -4.61 13.74
N PHE A 5 9.47 -5.79 13.95
CA PHE A 5 8.73 -6.54 12.93
C PHE A 5 7.27 -6.68 13.32
N THR A 6 6.38 -6.40 12.37
CA THR A 6 4.97 -6.75 12.45
C THR A 6 4.71 -8.20 12.05
N THR A 7 5.60 -8.79 11.23
CA THR A 7 5.60 -10.23 10.95
C THR A 7 6.24 -11.01 12.11
N LEU A 8 5.45 -11.87 12.74
CA LEU A 8 5.89 -12.67 13.90
C LEU A 8 6.85 -13.80 13.51
N ASN A 9 7.66 -14.25 14.47
CA ASN A 9 8.65 -15.34 14.31
C ASN A 9 9.66 -15.07 13.18
N GLN A 10 10.07 -13.82 13.03
CA GLN A 10 11.11 -13.39 12.11
C GLN A 10 12.28 -12.80 12.91
N ARG A 11 12.77 -11.61 12.54
CA ARG A 11 13.88 -10.94 13.23
C ARG A 11 13.46 -10.06 14.41
N GLY A 12 12.16 -9.94 14.68
CA GLY A 12 11.58 -9.22 15.82
C GLY A 12 10.81 -10.17 16.75
N ALA A 13 9.67 -9.72 17.26
CA ALA A 13 8.83 -10.49 18.19
C ALA A 13 8.40 -11.88 17.67
N ASN A 14 8.42 -12.89 18.56
CA ASN A 14 8.01 -14.26 18.24
C ASN A 14 6.49 -14.47 18.40
N SER A 15 5.83 -13.61 19.16
CA SER A 15 4.39 -13.71 19.44
C SER A 15 3.69 -12.36 19.37
N SER A 16 2.37 -12.38 19.24
CA SER A 16 1.55 -11.17 19.30
C SER A 16 1.66 -10.45 20.66
N ALA A 17 1.87 -11.22 21.74
CA ALA A 17 2.11 -10.68 23.07
C ALA A 17 3.44 -9.91 23.14
N GLU A 18 4.51 -10.47 22.59
CA GLU A 18 5.81 -9.81 22.49
C GLU A 18 5.78 -8.58 21.58
N LEU A 19 5.11 -8.66 20.43
CA LEU A 19 4.96 -7.53 19.53
C LEU A 19 4.25 -6.37 20.25
N LYS A 20 3.20 -6.66 21.02
CA LYS A 20 2.53 -5.66 21.84
C LYS A 20 3.50 -5.09 22.89
N ARG A 21 4.25 -5.94 23.59
CA ARG A 21 5.22 -5.51 24.61
C ARG A 21 6.30 -4.58 24.03
N GLN A 22 6.87 -4.97 22.88
CA GLN A 22 7.89 -4.20 22.16
C GLN A 22 7.34 -2.84 21.74
N ARG A 23 6.17 -2.83 21.09
CA ARG A 23 5.49 -1.62 20.64
C ARG A 23 5.18 -0.67 21.78
N ASP A 24 4.63 -1.15 22.89
CA ASP A 24 4.29 -0.32 24.05
C ASP A 24 5.52 0.39 24.64
N LYS A 25 6.68 -0.30 24.67
CA LYS A 25 7.95 0.30 25.13
C LYS A 25 8.48 1.32 24.13
N LEU A 26 8.53 0.99 22.84
CA LEU A 26 8.96 1.92 21.78
C LEU A 26 8.07 3.17 21.74
N VAL A 27 6.75 3.03 21.88
CA VAL A 27 5.82 4.15 22.01
C VAL A 27 6.18 5.00 23.22
N SER A 28 6.44 4.39 24.38
CA SER A 28 6.86 5.13 25.58
C SER A 28 8.14 5.93 25.35
N THR A 29 9.12 5.34 24.65
CA THR A 29 10.37 6.02 24.28
C THR A 29 10.14 7.20 23.34
N ILE A 30 9.37 7.00 22.26
CA ILE A 30 9.09 8.05 21.26
C ILE A 30 8.32 9.22 21.88
N VAL A 31 7.31 8.92 22.70
CA VAL A 31 6.51 9.93 23.41
C VAL A 31 7.36 10.74 24.37
N ALA A 32 8.29 10.10 25.09
CA ALA A 32 9.14 10.77 26.06
C ALA A 32 10.29 11.55 25.41
N LEU A 33 10.85 11.08 24.29
CA LEU A 33 11.82 11.83 23.48
C LEU A 33 11.22 13.11 22.91
N ASP A 34 9.93 13.06 22.53
CA ASP A 34 9.17 14.19 21.98
C ASP A 34 9.86 14.90 20.78
N ALA A 35 10.70 14.18 20.04
CA ALA A 35 11.47 14.74 18.94
C ALA A 35 10.57 15.20 17.79
N ASP A 36 10.96 16.31 17.14
CA ASP A 36 10.24 16.86 15.98
C ASP A 36 10.46 16.02 14.71
N VAL A 37 11.65 15.42 14.57
CA VAL A 37 12.02 14.46 13.53
C VAL A 37 12.79 13.32 14.21
N LEU A 38 12.48 12.07 13.85
CA LEU A 38 13.12 10.90 14.43
C LEU A 38 13.59 9.95 13.33
N GLY A 39 14.86 9.55 13.37
CA GLY A 39 15.42 8.48 12.55
C GLY A 39 15.31 7.15 13.29
N LEU A 40 14.90 6.11 12.57
CA LEU A 40 14.68 4.76 13.11
C LEU A 40 15.50 3.77 12.29
N MET A 41 16.21 2.88 12.96
CA MET A 41 16.89 1.73 12.35
C MET A 41 16.09 0.45 12.66
N GLU A 42 16.37 -0.62 11.91
CA GLU A 42 15.83 -1.96 12.19
C GLU A 42 14.30 -2.08 12.12
N ILE A 43 13.65 -1.26 11.29
CA ILE A 43 12.22 -1.39 10.99
C ILE A 43 12.05 -2.42 9.87
N GLU A 44 11.10 -3.32 10.00
CA GLU A 44 10.78 -4.31 8.95
C GLU A 44 10.49 -3.64 7.59
N ASN A 45 11.08 -4.18 6.52
CA ASN A 45 11.02 -3.61 5.17
C ASN A 45 9.75 -3.99 4.40
N THR A 46 8.59 -3.57 4.89
CA THR A 46 7.25 -3.89 4.33
C THR A 46 6.57 -2.64 3.74
N ALA A 47 7.29 -1.90 2.89
CA ALA A 47 6.86 -0.57 2.42
C ALA A 47 6.46 0.33 3.60
N THR A 48 5.18 0.64 3.80
CA THR A 48 4.71 1.47 4.93
C THR A 48 4.11 0.67 6.09
N VAL A 49 3.86 -0.63 5.96
CA VAL A 49 3.01 -1.40 6.90
C VAL A 49 3.55 -1.37 8.34
N SER A 50 4.78 -1.82 8.56
CA SER A 50 5.42 -1.86 9.88
C SER A 50 5.55 -0.47 10.52
N LEU A 51 5.96 0.53 9.74
CA LEU A 51 6.12 1.91 10.20
C LEU A 51 4.77 2.57 10.53
N ALA A 52 3.74 2.31 9.73
CA ALA A 52 2.39 2.81 9.97
C ALA A 52 1.78 2.22 11.24
N ASP A 53 2.04 0.94 11.53
CA ASP A 53 1.63 0.30 12.78
C ASP A 53 2.24 0.99 14.01
N LEU A 54 3.54 1.31 13.97
CA LEU A 54 4.21 2.05 15.04
C LEU A 54 3.68 3.49 15.17
N VAL A 55 3.54 4.22 14.05
CA VAL A 55 3.04 5.60 14.06
C VAL A 55 1.59 5.67 14.56
N ALA A 56 0.75 4.72 14.18
CA ALA A 56 -0.62 4.64 14.68
C ALA A 56 -0.63 4.45 16.21
N ALA A 57 0.25 3.61 16.74
CA ALA A 57 0.36 3.38 18.19
C ALA A 57 0.90 4.61 18.95
N VAL A 58 1.85 5.35 18.36
CA VAL A 58 2.34 6.63 18.93
C VAL A 58 1.21 7.66 18.94
N ASN A 59 0.51 7.86 17.82
CA ASN A 59 -0.60 8.81 17.71
C ASN A 59 -1.79 8.46 18.60
N ALA A 60 -2.02 7.17 18.90
CA ALA A 60 -3.01 6.77 19.90
C ALA A 60 -2.68 7.29 21.32
N LYS A 61 -1.41 7.65 21.60
CA LYS A 61 -0.97 8.24 22.87
C LYS A 61 -0.82 9.76 22.81
N THR A 62 -0.42 10.31 21.67
CA THR A 62 -0.09 11.74 21.52
C THR A 62 -1.18 12.57 20.85
N GLY A 63 -2.24 11.93 20.33
CA GLY A 63 -3.26 12.57 19.52
C GLY A 63 -3.15 12.18 18.04
N ALA A 64 -4.30 12.11 17.37
CA ALA A 64 -4.36 11.77 15.95
C ALA A 64 -3.53 12.78 15.13
N SER A 65 -2.75 12.27 14.19
CA SER A 65 -1.90 13.06 13.27
C SER A 65 -0.78 13.87 13.93
N THR A 66 -0.44 13.61 15.19
CA THR A 66 0.72 14.26 15.84
C THR A 66 2.03 13.90 15.14
N TYR A 67 2.23 12.62 14.82
CA TYR A 67 3.32 12.13 14.01
C TYR A 67 2.83 11.62 12.65
N ALA A 68 3.62 11.87 11.61
CA ALA A 68 3.50 11.25 10.29
C ALA A 68 4.77 10.49 9.94
N LEU A 69 4.66 9.53 9.03
CA LEU A 69 5.80 8.80 8.48
C LEU A 69 6.30 9.42 7.18
N VAL A 70 7.59 9.29 6.90
CA VAL A 70 8.17 9.54 5.57
C VAL A 70 8.07 8.24 4.76
N ASN A 71 7.37 8.28 3.62
CA ASN A 71 7.19 7.10 2.77
C ASN A 71 8.37 6.92 1.80
N SER A 72 9.38 6.15 2.21
CA SER A 72 10.51 5.77 1.37
C SER A 72 10.29 4.47 0.58
N GLY A 73 9.08 3.89 0.61
CA GLY A 73 8.81 2.58 0.01
C GLY A 73 9.62 1.46 0.69
N THR A 74 10.23 0.60 -0.12
CA THR A 74 11.11 -0.50 0.30
C THR A 74 12.56 -0.21 -0.09
N PRO A 75 13.28 0.67 0.63
CA PRO A 75 14.67 0.94 0.34
C PRO A 75 15.50 -0.34 0.52
N GLY A 76 16.32 -0.67 -0.48
CA GLY A 76 17.18 -1.84 -0.45
C GLY A 76 16.43 -3.17 -0.58
N THR A 77 17.10 -4.25 -0.19
CA THR A 77 16.57 -5.62 -0.29
C THR A 77 16.67 -6.42 1.01
N ASP A 78 17.28 -5.87 2.05
CA ASP A 78 17.31 -6.50 3.37
C ASP A 78 15.90 -6.50 4.01
N ALA A 79 15.66 -7.45 4.90
CA ALA A 79 14.42 -7.56 5.67
C ALA A 79 14.20 -6.39 6.63
N ILE A 80 15.26 -5.65 6.99
CA ILE A 80 15.17 -4.39 7.74
C ILE A 80 15.54 -3.18 6.88
N LYS A 81 14.99 -2.03 7.25
CA LYS A 81 15.30 -0.73 6.69
C LYS A 81 15.50 0.34 7.75
N VAL A 82 16.03 1.46 7.31
CA VAL A 82 15.94 2.73 8.03
C VAL A 82 14.65 3.47 7.66
N ALA A 83 14.12 4.24 8.60
CA ALA A 83 12.85 4.94 8.48
C ALA A 83 12.89 6.30 9.19
N MET A 84 11.91 7.16 8.91
CA MET A 84 11.75 8.45 9.57
C MET A 84 10.29 8.69 9.93
N ILE A 85 10.08 9.28 11.10
CA ILE A 85 8.80 9.86 11.51
C ILE A 85 9.03 11.32 11.93
N TYR A 86 8.02 12.16 11.81
CA TYR A 86 8.14 13.58 12.10
C TYR A 86 6.81 14.16 12.59
N LYS A 87 6.86 15.33 13.23
CA LYS A 87 5.67 16.09 13.62
C LYS A 87 5.27 17.07 12.51
N PRO A 88 4.14 16.86 11.79
CA PRO A 88 3.71 17.76 10.72
C PRO A 88 3.31 19.16 11.19
N ALA A 89 3.15 19.36 12.50
CA ALA A 89 2.91 20.67 13.10
C ALA A 89 4.21 21.46 13.37
N ARG A 90 5.38 20.86 13.15
CA ARG A 90 6.70 21.46 13.45
C ARG A 90 7.58 21.57 12.22
N VAL A 91 7.56 20.56 11.36
CA VAL A 91 8.31 20.54 10.11
C VAL A 91 7.46 20.10 8.93
N SER A 92 7.77 20.64 7.75
CA SER A 92 7.22 20.20 6.47
C SER A 92 8.26 19.39 5.68
N LEU A 93 7.80 18.52 4.78
CA LEU A 93 8.66 17.79 3.85
C LEU A 93 8.95 18.67 2.63
N ILE A 94 10.22 18.73 2.22
CA ILE A 94 10.65 19.32 0.95
C ILE A 94 11.01 18.18 -0.01
N GLY A 95 10.17 17.99 -1.04
CA GLY A 95 10.35 16.95 -2.04
C GLY A 95 10.15 15.52 -1.47
N GLN A 96 10.45 14.53 -2.31
CA GLN A 96 10.36 13.11 -1.97
C GLN A 96 11.62 12.63 -1.22
N PRO A 97 11.52 11.58 -0.39
CA PRO A 97 12.68 10.96 0.20
C PRO A 97 13.62 10.41 -0.87
N GLN A 98 14.93 10.52 -0.62
CA GLN A 98 15.99 10.10 -1.53
C GLN A 98 16.67 8.85 -0.98
N VAL A 99 16.96 7.89 -1.88
CA VAL A 99 17.62 6.62 -1.57
C VAL A 99 18.70 6.37 -2.63
N PRO A 100 19.97 6.16 -2.27
CA PRO A 100 21.02 5.89 -3.24
C PRO A 100 20.92 4.46 -3.77
N ALA A 101 21.39 4.26 -5.00
CA ALA A 101 21.54 2.95 -5.63
C ALA A 101 23.00 2.45 -5.63
N ASP A 102 23.86 3.02 -4.78
CA ASP A 102 25.28 2.67 -4.74
C ASP A 102 25.45 1.23 -4.18
N PRO A 103 26.07 0.31 -4.92
CA PRO A 103 26.23 -1.08 -4.49
C PRO A 103 27.11 -1.24 -3.25
N ASP A 104 27.90 -0.23 -2.87
CA ASP A 104 28.73 -0.28 -1.66
C ASP A 104 27.89 -0.35 -0.38
N PHE A 105 26.58 -0.04 -0.42
CA PHE A 105 25.65 -0.28 0.68
C PHE A 105 25.20 -1.75 0.83
N GLY A 106 25.81 -2.67 0.09
CA GLY A 106 25.57 -4.11 0.22
C GLY A 106 26.09 -4.67 1.55
N VAL A 107 25.34 -5.62 2.12
CA VAL A 107 25.66 -6.33 3.37
C VAL A 107 25.32 -7.82 3.25
N ASP A 108 25.75 -8.63 4.22
CA ASP A 108 25.23 -9.99 4.38
C ASP A 108 23.72 -9.89 4.69
N GLY A 109 22.87 -10.27 3.73
CA GLY A 109 21.41 -10.18 3.85
C GLY A 109 20.73 -9.28 2.81
N GLY A 110 21.50 -8.53 2.00
CA GLY A 110 20.95 -7.71 0.91
C GLY A 110 21.58 -6.32 0.84
N LEU A 111 20.83 -5.37 0.28
CA LEU A 111 21.20 -3.96 0.21
C LEU A 111 20.53 -3.20 1.37
N ARG A 112 21.31 -2.42 2.14
CA ARG A 112 20.81 -1.52 3.20
C ARG A 112 21.22 -0.08 2.93
N PRO A 113 20.61 0.60 1.95
CA PRO A 113 20.95 1.97 1.63
C PRO A 113 20.43 2.94 2.72
N PRO A 114 21.10 4.07 2.95
CA PRO A 114 20.56 5.15 3.77
C PRO A 114 19.32 5.76 3.10
N VAL A 115 18.53 6.50 3.89
CA VAL A 115 17.40 7.29 3.40
C VAL A 115 17.62 8.73 3.81
N ALA A 116 17.35 9.68 2.91
CA ALA A 116 17.42 11.11 3.19
C ALA A 116 16.07 11.78 2.92
N GLN A 117 15.68 12.71 3.80
CA GLN A 117 14.54 13.58 3.59
C GLN A 117 14.95 15.00 3.94
N ARG A 118 14.57 15.97 3.09
CA ARG A 118 14.73 17.38 3.42
C ARG A 118 13.52 17.85 4.20
N PHE A 119 13.77 18.46 5.35
CA PHE A 119 12.75 19.05 6.21
C PHE A 119 12.93 20.56 6.25
N ALA A 120 11.84 21.30 6.44
CA ALA A 120 11.87 22.71 6.79
C ALA A 120 11.02 22.97 8.03
N ALA A 121 11.54 23.78 8.96
CA ALA A 121 10.76 24.24 10.10
C ALA A 121 9.59 25.11 9.64
N ILE A 122 8.40 24.91 10.22
CA ILE A 122 7.17 25.60 9.79
C ILE A 122 7.18 27.09 10.15
N ASP A 123 7.86 27.46 11.23
CA ASP A 123 7.88 28.83 11.75
C ASP A 123 8.79 29.77 10.95
N ASN A 124 9.90 29.27 10.41
CA ASN A 124 10.90 30.11 9.72
C ASN A 124 11.42 29.56 8.38
N ASN A 125 10.94 28.40 7.93
CA ASN A 125 11.38 27.66 6.74
C ASN A 125 12.84 27.18 6.72
N GLY A 126 13.60 27.40 7.79
CA GLY A 126 14.97 26.90 7.90
C GLY A 126 14.99 25.41 7.64
N SER A 127 15.82 24.99 6.68
CA SER A 127 15.74 23.64 6.13
C SER A 127 17.05 22.88 6.25
N PHE A 128 16.97 21.55 6.27
CA PHE A 128 18.14 20.68 6.36
C PHE A 128 17.84 19.32 5.77
N TRP A 129 18.88 18.65 5.29
CA TRP A 129 18.84 17.22 4.98
C TRP A 129 18.98 16.41 6.26
N PHE A 130 17.99 15.56 6.53
CA PHE A 130 18.08 14.53 7.55
C PHE A 130 18.36 13.19 6.87
N VAL A 131 19.49 12.57 7.19
CA VAL A 131 19.98 11.35 6.53
C VAL A 131 20.10 10.25 7.57
N VAL A 132 19.29 9.20 7.47
CA VAL A 132 19.34 8.05 8.39
C VAL A 132 20.09 6.91 7.72
N ASN A 133 21.01 6.28 8.44
CA ASN A 133 21.82 5.17 7.93
C ASN A 133 21.90 4.01 8.93
N HIS A 134 22.31 2.84 8.43
CA HIS A 134 22.61 1.66 9.23
C HIS A 134 23.71 0.86 8.52
N LEU A 135 24.97 1.12 8.86
CA LEU A 135 26.12 0.49 8.22
C LEU A 135 26.25 -1.00 8.60
N LYS A 136 27.18 -1.71 7.94
CA LYS A 136 27.44 -3.13 8.17
C LYS A 136 27.82 -3.40 9.64
N SER A 137 27.09 -4.32 10.27
CA SER A 137 27.30 -4.70 11.68
C SER A 137 28.64 -5.41 11.92
N LYS A 138 29.21 -5.16 13.11
CA LYS A 138 30.39 -5.83 13.67
C LYS A 138 30.11 -7.25 14.18
N GLY A 139 28.84 -7.64 14.32
CA GLY A 139 28.43 -8.87 15.04
C GLY A 139 28.73 -10.20 14.34
N SER A 140 29.31 -10.18 13.15
CA SER A 140 29.74 -11.37 12.41
C SER A 140 31.07 -11.15 11.73
N CYS A 141 31.68 -12.23 11.22
CA CYS A 141 32.86 -12.16 10.37
C CYS A 141 32.61 -12.90 9.06
N PRO A 142 33.27 -12.50 7.96
CA PRO A 142 33.21 -13.24 6.70
C PRO A 142 33.74 -14.65 6.91
N SER A 143 33.07 -15.64 6.30
CA SER A 143 33.47 -17.05 6.37
C SER A 143 34.79 -17.34 5.65
N SER A 144 35.12 -16.54 4.64
CA SER A 144 36.38 -16.66 3.91
C SER A 144 37.55 -16.14 4.73
N ALA A 145 38.53 -17.02 4.96
CA ALA A 145 39.77 -16.68 5.69
C ALA A 145 40.64 -15.62 4.97
N SER A 146 40.42 -15.41 3.66
CA SER A 146 41.13 -14.43 2.82
C SER A 146 40.35 -13.13 2.61
N SER A 147 39.18 -12.96 3.24
CA SER A 147 38.42 -11.73 3.13
C SER A 147 39.20 -10.56 3.69
N VAL A 148 39.19 -9.43 2.98
CA VAL A 148 39.70 -8.14 3.47
C VAL A 148 38.88 -7.57 4.62
N ASP A 149 37.70 -8.13 4.86
CA ASP A 149 36.80 -7.74 5.94
C ASP A 149 36.94 -8.64 7.18
N ARG A 150 38.05 -9.39 7.28
CA ARG A 150 38.43 -10.02 8.54
C ARG A 150 38.85 -8.97 9.58
N ASP A 151 38.81 -9.37 10.84
CA ASP A 151 39.15 -8.47 11.94
C ASP A 151 40.66 -8.16 11.95
N ASP A 152 40.98 -6.93 11.55
CA ASP A 152 42.33 -6.36 11.58
C ASP A 152 42.48 -5.31 12.70
N GLY A 153 41.60 -5.35 13.73
CA GLY A 153 41.72 -4.56 14.97
C GLY A 153 40.61 -3.54 15.21
N GLN A 154 39.73 -3.30 14.24
CA GLN A 154 38.53 -2.45 14.38
C GLN A 154 37.23 -3.26 14.22
N GLY A 155 37.32 -4.58 14.43
CA GLY A 155 36.25 -5.54 14.19
C GLY A 155 36.11 -5.92 12.72
N CYS A 156 35.52 -7.09 12.48
CA CYS A 156 35.17 -7.54 11.14
C CYS A 156 34.33 -6.50 10.37
N TRP A 157 34.38 -6.59 9.05
CA TRP A 157 33.67 -5.70 8.13
C TRP A 157 34.10 -4.23 8.16
N ASN A 158 35.27 -3.89 8.72
CA ASN A 158 35.74 -2.51 8.77
C ASN A 158 35.95 -1.91 7.37
N VAL A 159 36.53 -2.67 6.43
CA VAL A 159 36.77 -2.20 5.06
C VAL A 159 35.44 -1.93 4.35
N SER A 160 34.44 -2.79 4.53
CA SER A 160 33.08 -2.57 4.06
C SER A 160 32.46 -1.31 4.67
N ARG A 161 32.58 -1.09 5.98
CA ARG A 161 32.09 0.13 6.64
C ARG A 161 32.79 1.39 6.11
N VAL A 162 34.08 1.34 5.81
CA VAL A 162 34.83 2.45 5.18
C VAL A 162 34.32 2.74 3.75
N ARG A 163 34.04 1.70 2.95
CA ARG A 163 33.41 1.87 1.63
C ARG A 163 32.03 2.52 1.76
N GLN A 164 31.20 2.03 2.69
CA GLN A 164 29.88 2.60 2.95
C GLN A 164 29.94 4.06 3.41
N ALA A 165 30.88 4.41 4.30
CA ALA A 165 31.13 5.77 4.74
C ALA A 165 31.55 6.69 3.57
N SER A 166 32.42 6.20 2.68
CA SER A 166 32.83 6.92 1.47
C SER A 166 31.66 7.13 0.49
N ALA A 167 30.84 6.10 0.28
CA ALA A 167 29.64 6.16 -0.55
C ALA A 167 28.60 7.14 0.04
N LEU A 168 28.45 7.14 1.36
CA LEU A 168 27.57 8.08 2.08
C LEU A 168 28.02 9.52 1.87
N ASN A 169 29.30 9.84 2.08
CA ASN A 169 29.85 11.19 1.83
C ASN A 169 29.63 11.64 0.39
N LYS A 170 29.94 10.77 -0.57
CA LYS A 170 29.76 11.05 -2.00
C LYS A 170 28.30 11.35 -2.33
N TRP A 171 27.38 10.53 -1.84
CA TRP A 171 25.95 10.71 -2.10
C TRP A 171 25.38 11.95 -1.41
N VAL A 172 25.76 12.22 -0.16
CA VAL A 172 25.37 13.45 0.54
C VAL A 172 25.89 14.69 -0.18
N GLY A 173 27.12 14.66 -0.70
CA GLY A 173 27.64 15.72 -1.57
C GLY A 173 26.79 15.96 -2.82
N GLN A 174 26.21 14.90 -3.42
CA GLN A 174 25.28 15.03 -4.54
C GLN A 174 23.93 15.64 -4.12
N LEU A 175 23.40 15.27 -2.94
CA LEU A 175 22.17 15.88 -2.39
C LEU A 175 22.36 17.39 -2.21
N VAL A 176 23.47 17.79 -1.60
CA VAL A 176 23.84 19.20 -1.40
C VAL A 176 23.97 19.92 -2.74
N ALA A 177 24.74 19.36 -3.68
CA ALA A 177 24.95 19.97 -5.00
C ALA A 177 23.66 20.14 -5.81
N ASN A 178 22.74 19.17 -5.75
CA ASN A 178 21.51 19.18 -6.52
C ASN A 178 20.42 20.07 -5.90
N SER A 179 20.43 20.26 -4.57
CA SER A 179 19.39 21.00 -3.85
C SER A 179 19.80 22.42 -3.47
N GLY A 180 21.10 22.70 -3.40
CA GLY A 180 21.65 23.93 -2.83
C GLY A 180 21.61 23.98 -1.30
N GLU A 181 21.07 22.96 -0.64
CA GLU A 181 21.02 22.87 0.83
C GLU A 181 22.32 22.31 1.39
N ALA A 182 23.01 23.08 2.23
CA ALA A 182 24.28 22.69 2.83
C ALA A 182 24.14 22.22 4.29
N ASP A 183 22.98 22.43 4.91
CA ASP A 183 22.68 21.94 6.24
C ASP A 183 22.31 20.46 6.16
N VAL A 184 23.16 19.61 6.74
CA VAL A 184 23.00 18.16 6.72
C VAL A 184 23.24 17.60 8.12
N LEU A 185 22.29 16.81 8.59
CA LEU A 185 22.42 15.95 9.77
C LEU A 185 22.33 14.50 9.34
N MET A 186 23.43 13.76 9.48
CA MET A 186 23.45 12.31 9.35
C MET A 186 23.28 11.69 10.73
N VAL A 187 22.33 10.77 10.87
CA VAL A 187 22.10 10.02 12.10
C VAL A 187 22.03 8.52 11.82
N GLY A 188 22.23 7.73 12.86
CA GLY A 188 21.91 6.31 12.86
C GLY A 188 23.06 5.46 13.36
N ASP A 189 22.96 4.15 13.11
CA ASP A 189 23.94 3.15 13.53
C ASP A 189 25.04 3.02 12.48
N PHE A 190 26.17 3.67 12.74
CA PHE A 190 27.34 3.59 11.86
C PHE A 190 28.16 2.31 12.11
N ASN A 191 27.79 1.53 13.13
CA ASN A 191 28.48 0.31 13.55
C ASN A 191 30.00 0.54 13.70
N ALA A 192 30.41 1.73 14.12
CA ALA A 192 31.81 2.12 14.22
C ALA A 192 32.03 3.07 15.39
N TYR A 193 33.09 2.85 16.17
CA TYR A 193 33.44 3.71 17.30
C TYR A 193 34.01 5.07 16.84
N LEU A 194 33.95 6.09 17.71
CA LEU A 194 34.35 7.49 17.47
C LEU A 194 35.70 7.71 16.76
N HIS A 195 36.64 6.78 16.91
CA HIS A 195 38.00 6.89 16.37
C HIS A 195 38.31 5.83 15.30
N GLU A 196 37.31 5.04 14.90
CA GLU A 196 37.45 4.06 13.83
C GLU A 196 37.42 4.72 12.45
N ASP A 197 37.96 4.01 11.47
CA ASP A 197 38.16 4.50 10.11
C ASP A 197 36.86 4.93 9.41
N PRO A 198 35.69 4.28 9.60
CA PRO A 198 34.44 4.75 9.01
C PRO A 198 34.04 6.15 9.51
N ILE A 199 34.17 6.42 10.81
CA ILE A 199 33.86 7.75 11.38
C ILE A 199 34.89 8.77 10.88
N LYS A 200 36.18 8.45 10.92
CA LYS A 200 37.24 9.32 10.37
C LYS A 200 37.04 9.63 8.89
N THR A 201 36.53 8.69 8.12
CA THR A 201 36.21 8.87 6.68
C THR A 201 35.12 9.93 6.50
N ILE A 202 34.08 9.89 7.34
CA ILE A 202 32.99 10.88 7.33
C ILE A 202 33.51 12.26 7.76
N GLU A 203 34.29 12.31 8.84
CA GLU A 203 34.85 13.57 9.34
C GLU A 203 35.84 14.22 8.37
N ALA A 204 36.60 13.41 7.62
CA ALA A 204 37.49 13.92 6.57
C ALA A 204 36.74 14.66 5.44
N ALA A 205 35.43 14.44 5.29
CA ALA A 205 34.56 15.20 4.39
C ALA A 205 33.99 16.49 5.01
N GLY A 206 34.41 16.85 6.23
CA GLY A 206 34.04 18.10 6.90
C GLY A 206 32.83 18.02 7.83
N PHE A 207 32.37 16.81 8.14
CA PHE A 207 31.32 16.57 9.13
C PHE A 207 31.91 16.53 10.55
N GLU A 208 31.18 17.07 11.51
CA GLU A 208 31.49 16.97 12.93
C GLU A 208 30.66 15.87 13.57
N ASP A 209 31.31 14.94 14.27
CA ASP A 209 30.64 14.02 15.17
C ASP A 209 30.22 14.73 16.47
N LEU A 210 28.90 14.93 16.63
CA LEU A 210 28.33 15.69 17.73
C LEU A 210 28.54 15.00 19.08
N LEU A 211 28.75 13.67 19.14
CA LEU A 211 29.02 12.98 20.41
C LEU A 211 30.33 13.49 21.04
N LYS A 212 31.25 14.04 20.25
CA LYS A 212 32.49 14.65 20.77
C LYS A 212 32.24 15.90 21.61
N ARG A 213 31.05 16.50 21.55
CA ARG A 213 30.63 17.61 22.42
C ARG A 213 30.23 17.16 23.83
N LEU A 214 29.98 15.88 24.03
CA LEU A 214 29.65 15.30 25.34
C LEU A 214 30.90 15.01 26.17
N PRO A 215 30.78 14.93 27.51
CA PRO A 215 31.82 14.34 28.37
C PRO A 215 32.17 12.93 27.89
N ALA A 216 33.45 12.54 27.96
CA ALA A 216 33.90 11.25 27.42
C ALA A 216 33.18 10.03 28.04
N SER A 217 32.75 10.13 29.29
CA SER A 217 31.98 9.09 29.99
C SER A 217 30.60 8.85 29.41
N ASP A 218 30.04 9.82 28.69
CA ASP A 218 28.62 9.84 28.30
C ASP A 218 28.44 9.63 26.78
N ARG A 219 29.52 9.26 26.07
CA ARG A 219 29.53 9.15 24.60
C ARG A 219 29.08 7.79 24.08
N TYR A 220 28.89 6.80 24.94
CA TYR A 220 28.53 5.45 24.51
C TYR A 220 27.05 5.38 24.16
N THR A 221 26.70 4.51 23.22
CA THR A 221 25.30 4.25 22.82
C THR A 221 24.98 2.76 22.87
N TYR A 222 25.99 1.92 23.11
CA TYR A 222 25.90 0.48 23.11
C TYR A 222 26.87 -0.15 24.12
N VAL A 223 26.46 -1.25 24.73
CA VAL A 223 27.30 -2.06 25.63
C VAL A 223 27.33 -3.51 25.13
N PHE A 224 28.52 -4.05 24.95
CA PHE A 224 28.72 -5.44 24.53
C PHE A 224 29.80 -6.11 25.37
N ASN A 225 29.48 -7.26 25.97
CA ASN A 225 30.39 -8.00 26.85
C ASN A 225 31.05 -7.15 27.95
N GLY A 226 30.34 -6.13 28.44
CA GLY A 226 30.83 -5.23 29.49
C GLY A 226 31.70 -4.07 28.99
N GLU A 227 31.85 -3.90 27.68
CA GLU A 227 32.53 -2.76 27.07
C GLU A 227 31.50 -1.77 26.51
N SER A 228 31.64 -0.49 26.89
CA SER A 228 30.80 0.61 26.41
C SER A 228 31.44 1.29 25.21
N GLY A 229 30.65 1.56 24.16
CA GLY A 229 31.12 2.29 23.00
C GLY A 229 30.00 2.96 22.20
N ALA A 230 30.39 3.87 21.30
CA ALA A 230 29.47 4.61 20.44
C ALA A 230 29.31 3.91 19.09
N LEU A 231 28.15 3.33 18.80
CA LEU A 231 27.84 2.82 17.45
C LEU A 231 26.88 3.76 16.72
N ASP A 232 25.97 4.38 17.47
CA ASP A 232 25.05 5.40 17.00
C ASP A 232 25.65 6.80 17.12
N HIS A 233 25.55 7.59 16.06
CA HIS A 233 26.14 8.93 15.99
C HIS A 233 25.17 9.95 15.42
N GLY A 234 25.40 11.22 15.76
CA GLY A 234 24.87 12.39 15.05
C GLY A 234 26.02 13.16 14.41
N LEU A 235 26.08 13.22 13.08
CA LEU A 235 27.15 13.83 12.31
C LEU A 235 26.60 15.03 11.53
N ALA A 236 27.04 16.25 11.86
CA ALA A 236 26.54 17.49 11.28
C ALA A 236 27.53 18.10 10.28
N SER A 237 27.04 18.63 9.16
CA SER A 237 27.87 19.43 8.26
C SER A 237 28.39 20.68 8.98
N SER A 238 29.49 21.29 8.50
CA SER A 238 30.02 22.51 9.13
C SER A 238 28.97 23.64 9.26
N LYS A 239 28.00 23.70 8.34
CA LYS A 239 26.94 24.72 8.34
C LYS A 239 25.86 24.44 9.38
N LEU A 240 25.42 23.18 9.49
CA LEU A 240 24.42 22.81 10.49
C LEU A 240 25.02 22.72 11.90
N SER A 241 26.29 22.34 12.03
CA SER A 241 27.02 22.26 13.30
C SER A 241 26.95 23.56 14.11
N ALA A 242 26.99 24.72 13.44
CA ALA A 242 26.87 26.04 14.07
C ALA A 242 25.46 26.34 14.60
N GLN A 243 24.46 25.56 14.16
CA GLN A 243 23.04 25.70 14.50
C GLN A 243 22.59 24.66 15.53
N VAL A 244 23.48 23.74 15.93
CA VAL A 244 23.23 22.77 17.00
C VAL A 244 23.22 23.47 18.35
N THR A 245 22.10 23.39 19.07
CA THR A 245 21.92 23.97 20.41
C THR A 245 22.33 23.02 21.53
N GLY A 246 22.33 21.71 21.27
CA GLY A 246 22.71 20.70 22.23
C GLY A 246 22.68 19.30 21.63
N VAL A 247 23.32 18.36 22.32
CA VAL A 247 23.32 16.94 22.00
C VAL A 247 23.30 16.18 23.32
N THR A 248 22.65 15.03 23.35
CA THR A 248 22.68 14.10 24.49
C THR A 248 22.48 12.67 24.01
N VAL A 249 23.06 11.71 24.72
CA VAL A 249 22.65 10.31 24.66
C VAL A 249 21.72 10.06 25.83
N TRP A 250 20.51 9.59 25.56
CA TRP A 250 19.59 9.25 26.63
C TRP A 250 19.81 7.79 27.03
N HIS A 251 20.60 7.58 28.08
CA HIS A 251 20.94 6.25 28.59
C HIS A 251 19.73 5.56 29.22
N ILE A 252 18.99 4.81 28.42
CA ILE A 252 17.81 4.05 28.83
C ILE A 252 17.85 2.60 28.36
N ASN A 253 18.89 2.17 27.64
CA ASN A 253 18.90 0.89 26.96
C ASN A 253 20.21 0.13 27.17
N ALA A 254 21.35 0.76 26.90
CA ALA A 254 22.65 0.07 26.86
C ALA A 254 23.02 -0.54 28.22
N ASP A 255 22.76 0.20 29.31
CA ASP A 255 23.06 -0.22 30.68
C ASP A 255 21.95 -1.09 31.31
N GLU A 256 20.78 -1.14 30.69
CA GLU A 256 19.62 -1.81 31.27
C GLU A 256 19.66 -3.34 31.08
N PRO A 257 19.23 -4.12 32.08
CA PRO A 257 19.26 -5.56 32.00
C PRO A 257 18.20 -6.12 31.03
N ILE A 258 18.55 -7.23 30.38
CA ILE A 258 17.67 -8.00 29.46
C ILE A 258 16.32 -8.36 30.12
N ALA A 259 16.27 -8.54 31.45
CA ALA A 259 15.03 -8.81 32.19
C ALA A 259 13.93 -7.75 31.96
N LEU A 260 14.28 -6.51 31.60
CA LEU A 260 13.35 -5.41 31.33
C LEU A 260 12.85 -5.37 29.88
N ASP A 261 13.44 -6.14 28.96
CA ASP A 261 13.09 -6.10 27.54
C ASP A 261 11.69 -6.71 27.27
N TYR A 262 11.30 -6.75 26.00
CA TYR A 262 9.99 -7.23 25.61
C TYR A 262 9.89 -8.76 25.49
N ASN A 263 10.99 -9.49 25.39
CA ASN A 263 11.02 -10.93 25.13
C ASN A 263 10.40 -11.70 26.30
N THR A 264 9.75 -12.82 26.01
CA THR A 264 9.20 -13.71 27.06
C THR A 264 10.07 -14.95 27.26
N GLU A 265 10.84 -15.31 26.25
CA GLU A 265 11.82 -16.37 26.27
C GLU A 265 13.07 -16.01 27.08
N PHE A 266 13.80 -17.04 27.54
CA PHE A 266 15.07 -16.90 28.27
C PHE A 266 15.04 -16.03 29.54
N LYS A 267 13.85 -15.84 30.14
CA LYS A 267 13.68 -15.12 31.41
C LYS A 267 13.26 -16.04 32.54
N THR A 268 13.94 -15.91 33.68
CA THR A 268 13.55 -16.53 34.96
C THR A 268 12.88 -15.53 35.91
N ASP A 269 13.05 -14.23 35.66
CA ASP A 269 12.41 -13.10 36.35
C ASP A 269 12.02 -12.07 35.29
N ASP A 270 10.75 -12.05 34.89
CA ASP A 270 10.23 -11.14 33.86
C ASP A 270 9.81 -9.80 34.49
N ARG A 271 10.64 -8.78 34.31
CA ARG A 271 10.46 -7.44 34.89
C ARG A 271 9.94 -6.43 33.88
N TYR A 272 9.21 -6.91 32.88
CA TYR A 272 8.64 -6.03 31.88
C TYR A 272 7.73 -4.96 32.48
N ALA A 273 7.97 -3.74 32.02
CA ALA A 273 7.14 -2.59 32.27
C ALA A 273 7.02 -1.75 31.00
N VAL A 274 5.89 -1.07 30.85
CA VAL A 274 5.62 -0.09 29.78
C VAL A 274 6.38 1.19 30.11
N THR A 275 7.69 1.14 29.94
CA THR A 275 8.62 2.24 30.19
C THR A 275 9.64 2.31 29.04
N PRO A 276 10.30 3.46 28.83
CA PRO A 276 11.37 3.59 27.83
C PRO A 276 12.55 2.65 28.07
N TYR A 277 12.83 2.33 29.33
CA TYR A 277 13.98 1.52 29.75
C TYR A 277 14.01 0.14 29.10
N ARG A 278 15.11 -0.23 28.44
CA ARG A 278 15.32 -1.46 27.66
C ARG A 278 14.27 -1.68 26.55
N SER A 279 13.88 -0.59 25.88
CA SER A 279 13.09 -0.65 24.65
C SER A 279 13.92 -1.08 23.44
N SER A 280 15.24 -0.89 23.50
CA SER A 280 16.24 -1.27 22.51
C SER A 280 17.50 -1.80 23.23
N ASP A 281 18.45 -2.36 22.48
CA ASP A 281 19.82 -2.58 22.93
C ASP A 281 20.74 -1.37 22.67
N HIS A 282 20.23 -0.31 22.04
CA HIS A 282 20.94 0.94 21.75
C HIS A 282 20.28 2.15 22.42
N ASP A 283 21.06 3.09 22.93
CA ASP A 283 20.58 4.36 23.46
C ASP A 283 20.29 5.37 22.34
N PRO A 284 19.16 6.10 22.40
CA PRO A 284 18.87 7.13 21.42
C PRO A 284 19.77 8.38 21.59
N VAL A 285 20.24 8.90 20.46
CA VAL A 285 20.95 10.18 20.36
C VAL A 285 19.93 11.28 20.04
N LEU A 286 19.89 12.34 20.86
CA LEU A 286 19.01 13.50 20.67
C LEU A 286 19.85 14.74 20.35
N VAL A 287 19.49 15.44 19.28
CA VAL A 287 20.16 16.66 18.80
C VAL A 287 19.16 17.80 18.77
N GLY A 288 19.48 18.91 19.42
CA GLY A 288 18.73 20.16 19.36
C GLY A 288 19.25 21.06 18.25
N LEU A 289 18.35 21.65 17.46
CA LEU A 289 18.68 22.55 16.36
C LEU A 289 17.95 23.89 16.54
N ASN A 290 18.61 24.98 16.18
CA ASN A 290 18.02 26.30 15.98
C ASN A 290 18.33 26.76 14.56
N LEU A 291 17.44 26.40 13.64
CA LEU A 291 17.67 26.58 12.20
C LEU A 291 17.60 28.06 11.82
N THR A 292 18.55 28.46 10.98
CA THR A 292 18.59 29.77 10.34
C THR A 292 17.41 29.85 9.37
N ALA A 293 16.71 30.98 9.36
CA ALA A 293 15.55 31.16 8.51
C ALA A 293 15.94 31.14 7.03
N ASP A 294 15.24 30.33 6.24
CA ASP A 294 15.36 30.29 4.79
C ASP A 294 14.16 30.97 4.10
N ALA A 295 14.31 31.24 2.81
CA ALA A 295 13.15 31.51 1.97
C ALA A 295 12.29 30.24 1.85
N ALA A 296 10.97 30.37 1.99
CA ALA A 296 10.06 29.24 1.81
C ALA A 296 10.24 28.56 0.45
N ILE A 297 10.64 27.29 0.48
CA ILE A 297 10.74 26.39 -0.67
C ILE A 297 9.41 25.67 -0.83
N ILE A 298 8.81 25.73 -2.02
CA ILE A 298 7.71 24.85 -2.39
C ILE A 298 8.25 24.03 -3.56
N GLU A 299 8.48 22.75 -3.35
CA GLU A 299 8.77 21.77 -4.41
C GLU A 299 7.48 21.42 -5.14
N PRO A 300 7.55 20.89 -6.39
CA PRO A 300 6.34 20.45 -7.04
C PRO A 300 5.70 19.28 -6.28
N VAL A 301 4.38 19.33 -6.11
CA VAL A 301 3.58 18.27 -5.47
C VAL A 301 2.87 17.50 -6.56
N LEU A 302 2.93 16.17 -6.47
CA LEU A 302 2.16 15.27 -7.32
C LEU A 302 1.59 14.14 -6.48
N SER A 303 0.27 13.96 -6.53
CA SER A 303 -0.45 12.82 -5.93
C SER A 303 -1.51 12.31 -6.92
N ALA A 304 -1.81 11.00 -6.87
CA ALA A 304 -2.87 10.38 -7.65
C ALA A 304 -3.20 8.97 -7.11
N THR A 305 -4.38 8.46 -7.44
CA THR A 305 -4.79 7.06 -7.25
C THR A 305 -4.60 6.31 -8.56
N LEU A 306 -3.54 5.48 -8.66
CA LEU A 306 -3.25 4.68 -9.86
C LEU A 306 -4.11 3.41 -9.91
N PRO A 307 -4.59 2.99 -11.10
CA PRO A 307 -5.30 1.72 -11.25
C PRO A 307 -4.33 0.54 -11.05
N THR A 308 -4.77 -0.46 -10.29
CA THR A 308 -3.98 -1.70 -10.05
C THR A 308 -4.44 -2.86 -10.91
N VAL A 309 -5.68 -2.81 -11.43
CA VAL A 309 -6.28 -3.81 -12.30
C VAL A 309 -6.98 -3.17 -13.49
N GLY A 310 -7.02 -3.88 -14.61
CA GLY A 310 -7.74 -3.48 -15.82
C GLY A 310 -8.12 -4.69 -16.67
N GLN A 311 -8.78 -4.42 -17.79
CA GLN A 311 -9.11 -5.43 -18.80
C GLN A 311 -8.81 -4.89 -20.19
N ALA A 312 -8.24 -5.73 -21.06
CA ALA A 312 -7.93 -5.34 -22.42
C ALA A 312 -9.20 -4.91 -23.16
N GLY A 313 -9.15 -3.75 -23.83
CA GLY A 313 -10.29 -3.15 -24.50
C GLY A 313 -11.20 -2.29 -23.61
N ILE A 314 -11.00 -2.28 -22.28
CA ILE A 314 -11.74 -1.43 -21.35
C ILE A 314 -10.82 -0.30 -20.84
N ALA A 315 -11.36 0.91 -20.76
CA ALA A 315 -10.63 2.05 -20.22
C ALA A 315 -10.34 1.86 -18.72
N THR A 316 -9.07 2.01 -18.36
CA THR A 316 -8.61 2.21 -16.99
C THR A 316 -8.49 3.70 -16.70
N THR A 317 -8.57 4.09 -15.43
CA THR A 317 -8.54 5.51 -15.03
C THR A 317 -7.61 5.72 -13.84
N VAL A 318 -6.71 6.68 -13.97
CA VAL A 318 -6.01 7.32 -12.85
C VAL A 318 -6.93 8.39 -12.28
N ASN A 319 -7.17 8.35 -10.97
CA ASN A 319 -8.05 9.27 -10.26
C ASN A 319 -7.27 10.18 -9.32
N ASP A 320 -7.94 11.18 -8.76
CA ASP A 320 -7.45 12.05 -7.68
C ASP A 320 -6.10 12.71 -8.00
N ILE A 321 -5.88 13.02 -9.28
CA ILE A 321 -4.66 13.69 -9.71
C ILE A 321 -4.63 15.10 -9.12
N ASN A 322 -3.58 15.39 -8.37
CA ASN A 322 -3.28 16.72 -7.88
C ASN A 322 -1.83 17.04 -8.22
N ALA A 323 -1.65 18.08 -9.04
CA ALA A 323 -0.36 18.54 -9.54
C ALA A 323 -0.20 20.02 -9.19
N VAL A 324 0.81 20.33 -8.38
CA VAL A 324 1.15 21.69 -7.94
C VAL A 324 2.59 21.95 -8.32
N LEU A 325 2.87 23.05 -9.04
CA LEU A 325 4.23 23.42 -9.41
C LEU A 325 5.03 23.95 -8.22
N SER A 326 6.36 23.96 -8.33
CA SER A 326 7.18 24.65 -7.34
C SER A 326 6.88 26.15 -7.27
N LYS A 327 7.17 26.77 -6.11
CA LYS A 327 7.00 28.22 -5.94
C LYS A 327 7.85 28.97 -6.95
N GLY A 328 7.23 29.91 -7.65
CA GLY A 328 7.91 30.72 -8.67
C GLY A 328 8.08 30.03 -10.02
N ALA A 329 7.67 28.75 -10.15
CA ALA A 329 7.54 28.15 -11.47
C ALA A 329 6.43 28.88 -12.26
N THR A 330 6.73 29.21 -13.51
CA THR A 330 5.82 29.92 -14.40
C THR A 330 5.10 28.96 -15.35
N SER A 331 5.61 27.74 -15.51
CA SER A 331 5.00 26.67 -16.31
C SER A 331 5.43 25.28 -15.83
N GLY A 332 4.74 24.25 -16.33
CA GLY A 332 5.11 22.86 -16.13
C GLY A 332 4.35 21.90 -17.05
N THR A 333 4.82 20.66 -17.09
CA THR A 333 4.27 19.58 -17.92
C THR A 333 3.85 18.43 -17.01
N LEU A 334 2.55 18.14 -16.95
CA LEU A 334 2.02 16.92 -16.35
C LEU A 334 1.85 15.86 -17.44
N SER A 335 2.35 14.65 -17.22
CA SER A 335 2.34 13.58 -18.21
C SER A 335 2.22 12.20 -17.58
N ILE A 336 1.65 11.24 -18.31
CA ILE A 336 1.56 9.85 -17.90
C ILE A 336 2.07 8.92 -19.00
N ASN A 337 2.99 8.02 -18.65
CA ASN A 337 3.39 6.89 -19.47
C ASN A 337 2.65 5.65 -18.95
N HIS A 338 1.92 4.96 -19.83
CA HIS A 338 1.09 3.81 -19.48
C HIS A 338 1.83 2.47 -19.50
N GLY A 339 3.10 2.45 -19.91
CA GLY A 339 3.98 1.28 -19.84
C GLY A 339 3.79 0.24 -20.95
N ASP A 340 2.85 0.46 -21.88
CA ASP A 340 2.53 -0.45 -22.99
C ASP A 340 3.33 -0.17 -24.27
N GLY A 341 4.25 0.80 -24.23
CA GLY A 341 5.04 1.26 -25.38
C GLY A 341 4.36 2.35 -26.21
N SER A 342 3.14 2.77 -25.85
CA SER A 342 2.50 3.94 -26.45
C SER A 342 3.23 5.24 -26.09
N ALA A 343 2.94 6.31 -26.84
CA ALA A 343 3.50 7.63 -26.55
C ALA A 343 2.96 8.16 -25.21
N THR A 344 3.82 8.84 -24.44
CA THR A 344 3.43 9.49 -23.19
C THR A 344 2.26 10.46 -23.43
N GLN A 345 1.20 10.30 -22.66
CA GLN A 345 0.03 11.17 -22.68
C GLN A 345 0.33 12.44 -21.86
N VAL A 346 0.20 13.62 -22.48
CA VAL A 346 0.29 14.91 -21.79
C VAL A 346 -1.07 15.31 -21.24
N LEU A 347 -1.12 15.75 -19.99
CA LEU A 347 -2.33 16.15 -19.28
C LEU A 347 -2.30 17.66 -19.00
N ALA A 348 -3.47 18.27 -18.87
CA ALA A 348 -3.56 19.62 -18.31
C ALA A 348 -3.12 19.60 -16.84
N LEU A 349 -2.43 20.65 -16.37
CA LEU A 349 -1.96 20.73 -14.97
C LEU A 349 -3.09 20.64 -13.92
N ASN A 350 -4.32 20.98 -14.30
CA ASN A 350 -5.50 20.87 -13.45
C ASN A 350 -6.33 19.60 -13.69
N ALA A 351 -5.81 18.64 -14.45
CA ALA A 351 -6.49 17.36 -14.66
C ALA A 351 -6.61 16.62 -13.33
N THR A 352 -7.81 16.16 -13.00
CA THR A 352 -8.07 15.32 -11.82
C THR A 352 -8.13 13.83 -12.15
N THR A 353 -8.25 13.50 -13.43
CA THR A 353 -8.33 12.11 -13.93
C THR A 353 -7.59 11.96 -15.27
N ALA A 354 -7.10 10.76 -15.57
CA ALA A 354 -6.60 10.38 -16.88
C ALA A 354 -7.06 8.97 -17.24
N SER A 355 -7.66 8.78 -18.42
CA SER A 355 -8.15 7.48 -18.88
C SER A 355 -7.30 6.92 -20.01
N PHE A 356 -7.10 5.59 -20.01
CA PHE A 356 -6.34 4.87 -21.02
C PHE A 356 -6.86 3.43 -21.20
N THR A 357 -6.92 2.97 -22.45
CA THR A 357 -7.40 1.63 -22.81
C THR A 357 -6.23 0.77 -23.29
N TYR A 358 -5.90 -0.26 -22.53
CA TYR A 358 -4.89 -1.23 -22.94
C TYR A 358 -5.44 -2.16 -24.02
N ALA A 359 -4.67 -2.37 -25.10
CA ALA A 359 -5.10 -3.22 -26.22
C ALA A 359 -4.98 -4.72 -25.92
N SER A 360 -4.09 -5.10 -24.99
CA SER A 360 -3.77 -6.49 -24.67
C SER A 360 -3.63 -6.72 -23.17
N ALA A 361 -3.77 -7.99 -22.76
CA ALA A 361 -3.45 -8.41 -21.41
C ALA A 361 -1.96 -8.25 -21.12
N GLY A 362 -1.61 -7.95 -19.87
CA GLY A 362 -0.23 -7.76 -19.47
C GLY A 362 -0.12 -7.11 -18.10
N THR A 363 1.11 -7.00 -17.60
CA THR A 363 1.43 -6.13 -16.47
C THR A 363 2.23 -4.95 -16.99
N PHE A 364 1.73 -3.74 -16.77
CA PHE A 364 2.33 -2.53 -17.31
C PHE A 364 2.77 -1.60 -16.19
N ALA A 365 3.99 -1.04 -16.30
CA ALA A 365 4.52 -0.08 -15.37
C ALA A 365 4.06 1.34 -15.76
N LEU A 366 3.26 1.98 -14.91
CA LEU A 366 2.81 3.34 -15.12
C LEU A 366 3.77 4.34 -14.48
N ARG A 367 3.94 5.50 -15.10
CA ARG A 367 4.62 6.66 -14.52
C ARG A 367 3.82 7.92 -14.78
N LEU A 368 3.27 8.51 -13.72
CA LEU A 368 2.73 9.88 -13.73
C LEU A 368 3.85 10.84 -13.32
N GLN A 369 4.10 11.89 -14.08
CA GLN A 369 5.23 12.80 -13.87
C GLN A 369 4.83 14.25 -14.05
N LEU A 370 5.35 15.11 -13.17
CA LEU A 370 5.27 16.56 -13.23
C LEU A 370 6.68 17.14 -13.32
N ASP A 371 6.94 17.86 -14.40
CA ASP A 371 8.14 18.69 -14.60
C ASP A 371 7.75 20.16 -14.53
N ASP A 372 8.54 21.01 -13.90
CA ASP A 372 8.30 22.45 -13.88
C ASP A 372 9.44 23.29 -14.50
N SER A 373 9.15 24.57 -14.73
CA SER A 373 10.06 25.53 -15.34
C SER A 373 11.31 25.83 -14.51
N ASN A 374 11.33 25.44 -13.23
CA ASN A 374 12.49 25.57 -12.37
C ASN A 374 13.43 24.34 -12.47
N GLY A 375 13.11 23.41 -13.38
CA GLY A 375 13.86 22.17 -13.57
C GLY A 375 13.58 21.13 -12.49
N LYS A 376 12.53 21.32 -11.67
CA LYS A 376 12.12 20.33 -10.68
C LYS A 376 11.23 19.28 -11.33
N ARG A 377 11.38 18.04 -10.85
CA ARG A 377 10.63 16.88 -11.31
C ARG A 377 10.14 16.08 -10.11
N VAL A 378 8.88 15.67 -10.17
CA VAL A 378 8.28 14.68 -9.27
C VAL A 378 7.52 13.65 -10.09
N ALA A 379 7.55 12.38 -9.67
CA ALA A 379 6.85 11.30 -10.35
C ALA A 379 6.24 10.31 -9.34
N ILE A 380 5.16 9.65 -9.77
CA ILE A 380 4.53 8.52 -9.10
C ILE A 380 4.58 7.34 -10.06
N ASP A 381 5.21 6.26 -9.61
CA ASP A 381 5.29 5.00 -10.35
C ASP A 381 4.27 4.00 -9.79
N GLY A 382 3.73 3.14 -10.66
CA GLY A 382 2.79 2.08 -10.28
C GLY A 382 2.74 0.95 -11.29
N GLN A 383 1.90 -0.04 -11.03
CA GLN A 383 1.65 -1.15 -11.96
C GLN A 383 0.16 -1.40 -12.10
N VAL A 384 -0.28 -1.72 -13.31
CA VAL A 384 -1.63 -2.22 -13.60
C VAL A 384 -1.53 -3.61 -14.20
N VAL A 385 -2.32 -4.53 -13.65
CA VAL A 385 -2.49 -5.89 -14.18
C VAL A 385 -3.74 -5.91 -15.05
N VAL A 386 -3.55 -6.05 -16.35
CA VAL A 386 -4.62 -6.06 -17.36
C VAL A 386 -4.94 -7.50 -17.73
N SER A 387 -6.17 -7.93 -17.46
CA SER A 387 -6.67 -9.24 -17.89
C SER A 387 -7.01 -9.25 -19.39
N ALA A 388 -7.09 -10.44 -19.98
CA ALA A 388 -7.55 -10.58 -21.36
C ALA A 388 -9.00 -10.11 -21.51
N ALA A 389 -9.32 -9.57 -22.69
CA ALA A 389 -10.70 -9.37 -23.09
C ALA A 389 -11.41 -10.74 -23.02
N LEU A 390 -12.62 -10.77 -22.49
CA LEU A 390 -13.40 -12.01 -22.48
C LEU A 390 -13.64 -12.44 -23.92
N ALA A 391 -13.30 -13.69 -24.24
CA ALA A 391 -13.67 -14.27 -25.52
C ALA A 391 -15.20 -14.38 -25.58
N PRO A 392 -15.86 -14.09 -26.72
CA PRO A 392 -17.26 -14.42 -26.89
C PRO A 392 -17.43 -15.92 -26.64
N SER A 393 -18.23 -16.30 -25.64
CA SER A 393 -18.58 -17.71 -25.42
C SER A 393 -19.26 -18.26 -26.68
N THR A 394 -19.17 -19.56 -26.98
CA THR A 394 -19.82 -20.16 -28.17
C THR A 394 -21.28 -20.58 -27.90
N GLY A 395 -22.04 -19.76 -27.18
CA GLY A 395 -23.42 -20.07 -26.82
C GLY A 395 -24.40 -19.98 -27.98
N SER A 396 -25.48 -20.76 -27.93
CA SER A 396 -26.46 -20.85 -29.02
C SER A 396 -27.61 -19.86 -28.92
N ASP A 397 -27.91 -19.32 -27.73
CA ASP A 397 -29.02 -18.37 -27.52
C ASP A 397 -28.85 -17.55 -26.22
N VAL A 398 -29.67 -16.50 -26.06
CA VAL A 398 -29.74 -15.66 -24.85
C VAL A 398 -30.19 -16.49 -23.65
N PHE A 399 -29.62 -16.23 -22.48
CA PHE A 399 -29.99 -16.90 -21.24
C PHE A 399 -29.85 -15.96 -20.02
N PHE A 400 -30.38 -16.37 -18.87
CA PHE A 400 -30.23 -15.66 -17.60
C PHE A 400 -28.81 -15.81 -17.06
N SER A 401 -28.11 -14.70 -16.89
CA SER A 401 -26.74 -14.69 -16.39
C SER A 401 -26.60 -14.33 -14.92
N GLU A 402 -27.53 -13.54 -14.38
CA GLU A 402 -27.53 -13.11 -12.98
C GLU A 402 -28.97 -12.94 -12.47
N TYR A 403 -29.18 -13.29 -11.21
CA TYR A 403 -30.42 -13.11 -10.46
C TYR A 403 -30.10 -12.48 -9.12
N VAL A 404 -30.88 -11.48 -8.73
CA VAL A 404 -30.68 -10.72 -7.51
C VAL A 404 -32.00 -10.64 -6.77
N GLU A 405 -32.07 -11.29 -5.62
CA GLU A 405 -33.04 -11.00 -4.57
C GLU A 405 -32.27 -10.37 -3.40
N GLY A 406 -32.18 -9.04 -3.42
CA GLY A 406 -31.53 -8.27 -2.35
C GLY A 406 -32.53 -7.75 -1.31
N SER A 407 -32.07 -6.83 -0.48
CA SER A 407 -32.92 -6.20 0.53
C SER A 407 -34.01 -5.31 -0.10
N GLY A 408 -35.24 -5.46 0.40
CA GLY A 408 -36.38 -4.68 -0.04
C GLY A 408 -36.68 -4.83 -1.54
N ASN A 409 -36.47 -3.74 -2.29
CA ASN A 409 -36.72 -3.66 -3.73
C ASN A 409 -35.45 -3.81 -4.58
N ASN A 410 -34.33 -4.24 -4.00
CA ASN A 410 -33.12 -4.55 -4.74
C ASN A 410 -33.27 -5.88 -5.47
N LYS A 411 -34.14 -5.90 -6.48
CA LYS A 411 -34.47 -7.06 -7.29
C LYS A 411 -34.09 -6.84 -8.74
N ALA A 412 -33.35 -7.77 -9.32
CA ALA A 412 -32.93 -7.70 -10.72
C ALA A 412 -32.65 -9.07 -11.33
N ILE A 413 -32.75 -9.15 -12.64
CA ILE A 413 -32.29 -10.28 -13.45
C ILE A 413 -31.50 -9.76 -14.65
N GLU A 414 -30.47 -10.49 -15.05
CA GLU A 414 -29.64 -10.18 -16.21
C GLU A 414 -29.81 -11.23 -17.29
N LEU A 415 -29.95 -10.77 -18.54
CA LEU A 415 -29.84 -11.57 -19.74
C LEU A 415 -28.47 -11.36 -20.38
N PHE A 416 -27.87 -12.42 -20.89
CA PHE A 416 -26.62 -12.37 -21.65
C PHE A 416 -26.82 -12.94 -23.05
N ASN A 417 -26.29 -12.28 -24.07
CA ASN A 417 -26.21 -12.81 -25.42
C ASN A 417 -24.82 -13.45 -25.65
N PRO A 418 -24.70 -14.78 -25.50
CA PRO A 418 -23.44 -15.47 -25.76
C PRO A 418 -23.18 -15.69 -27.26
N THR A 419 -24.08 -15.29 -28.17
CA THR A 419 -23.91 -15.61 -29.59
C THR A 419 -22.87 -14.69 -30.25
N ALA A 420 -22.39 -15.09 -31.43
CA ALA A 420 -21.44 -14.29 -32.20
C ALA A 420 -22.07 -13.08 -32.93
N ALA A 421 -23.38 -12.86 -32.81
CA ALA A 421 -24.10 -11.80 -33.50
C ALA A 421 -25.10 -11.09 -32.59
N ALA A 422 -25.57 -9.91 -33.01
CA ALA A 422 -26.68 -9.27 -32.33
C ALA A 422 -27.97 -10.10 -32.49
N VAL A 423 -28.74 -10.22 -31.42
CA VAL A 423 -30.03 -10.92 -31.40
C VAL A 423 -31.19 -9.93 -31.31
N ASP A 424 -32.30 -10.26 -31.98
CA ASP A 424 -33.54 -9.47 -31.94
C ASP A 424 -34.37 -9.83 -30.69
N LEU A 425 -34.42 -8.91 -29.73
CA LEU A 425 -35.12 -9.10 -28.47
C LEU A 425 -36.65 -9.10 -28.62
N THR A 426 -37.21 -8.65 -29.74
CA THR A 426 -38.68 -8.68 -29.95
C THR A 426 -39.25 -10.11 -30.01
N LEU A 427 -38.39 -11.10 -30.24
CA LEU A 427 -38.75 -12.52 -30.20
C LEU A 427 -38.89 -13.05 -28.76
N TYR A 428 -38.34 -12.33 -27.78
CA TYR A 428 -38.14 -12.77 -26.42
C TYR A 428 -39.14 -12.14 -25.44
N ARG A 429 -39.48 -12.89 -24.39
CA ARG A 429 -40.27 -12.41 -23.25
C ARG A 429 -39.83 -13.08 -21.97
N ILE A 430 -39.91 -12.33 -20.87
CA ILE A 430 -39.70 -12.86 -19.52
C ILE A 430 -41.08 -13.05 -18.87
N LYS A 431 -41.28 -14.18 -18.21
CA LYS A 431 -42.50 -14.43 -17.43
C LYS A 431 -42.16 -14.74 -15.99
N LEU A 432 -42.98 -14.22 -15.09
CA LEU A 432 -42.94 -14.51 -13.65
C LEU A 432 -44.09 -15.45 -13.31
N PHE A 433 -43.82 -16.43 -12.45
CA PHE A 433 -44.78 -17.40 -11.93
C PHE A 433 -44.70 -17.36 -10.41
N SER A 434 -45.69 -16.71 -9.80
CA SER A 434 -45.59 -16.41 -8.37
C SER A 434 -46.06 -17.56 -7.48
N ASN A 435 -45.36 -17.80 -6.36
CA ASN A 435 -45.66 -18.78 -5.31
C ASN A 435 -46.00 -20.16 -5.89
N GLY A 436 -45.10 -20.71 -6.72
CA GLY A 436 -45.28 -22.04 -7.33
C GLY A 436 -46.39 -22.17 -8.38
N ALA A 437 -46.93 -21.06 -8.90
CA ALA A 437 -48.02 -21.11 -9.89
C ALA A 437 -47.63 -21.82 -11.20
N GLY A 438 -48.57 -22.57 -11.78
CA GLY A 438 -48.44 -23.17 -13.11
C GLY A 438 -48.74 -22.22 -14.27
N SER A 439 -49.26 -21.02 -13.98
CA SER A 439 -49.58 -19.99 -14.96
C SER A 439 -48.86 -18.69 -14.63
N ALA A 440 -48.39 -17.97 -15.65
CA ALA A 440 -47.64 -16.74 -15.45
C ALA A 440 -48.51 -15.67 -14.77
N SER A 441 -47.98 -15.07 -13.70
CA SER A 441 -48.57 -13.92 -13.01
C SER A 441 -48.28 -12.61 -13.75
N GLN A 442 -47.10 -12.51 -14.37
CA GLN A 442 -46.68 -11.35 -15.16
C GLN A 442 -45.93 -11.78 -16.42
N THR A 443 -45.97 -10.95 -17.46
CA THR A 443 -45.24 -11.16 -18.71
C THR A 443 -44.68 -9.84 -19.20
N LEU A 444 -43.39 -9.83 -19.55
CA LEU A 444 -42.70 -8.70 -20.14
C LEU A 444 -42.19 -9.07 -21.53
N PRO A 445 -42.82 -8.59 -22.61
CA PRO A 445 -42.23 -8.65 -23.93
C PRO A 445 -40.99 -7.74 -23.97
N LEU A 446 -39.89 -8.25 -24.52
CA LEU A 446 -38.68 -7.47 -24.71
C LEU A 446 -38.71 -6.75 -26.06
N THR A 447 -37.87 -5.73 -26.22
CA THR A 447 -37.80 -4.90 -27.42
C THR A 447 -36.36 -4.56 -27.76
N GLY A 448 -36.09 -4.27 -29.03
CA GLY A 448 -34.77 -3.85 -29.50
C GLY A 448 -33.86 -5.02 -29.87
N SER A 449 -32.55 -4.79 -29.84
CA SER A 449 -31.55 -5.83 -30.10
C SER A 449 -30.49 -5.86 -28.99
N LEU A 450 -29.91 -7.03 -28.76
CA LEU A 450 -28.81 -7.22 -27.82
C LEU A 450 -27.56 -7.64 -28.59
N ALA A 451 -26.50 -6.83 -28.54
CA ALA A 451 -25.25 -7.11 -29.26
C ALA A 451 -24.58 -8.41 -28.77
N ALA A 452 -23.70 -8.98 -29.60
CA ALA A 452 -22.88 -10.13 -29.23
C ALA A 452 -22.05 -9.83 -27.97
N GLY A 453 -22.08 -10.72 -26.98
CA GLY A 453 -21.37 -10.54 -25.71
C GLY A 453 -21.93 -9.43 -24.80
N ALA A 454 -23.06 -8.83 -25.14
CA ALA A 454 -23.69 -7.80 -24.31
C ALA A 454 -24.71 -8.39 -23.34
N THR A 455 -25.00 -7.64 -22.28
CA THR A 455 -26.06 -7.96 -21.32
C THR A 455 -27.21 -6.95 -21.32
N LEU A 456 -28.37 -7.39 -20.85
CA LEU A 456 -29.54 -6.57 -20.56
C LEU A 456 -30.01 -6.86 -19.13
N VAL A 457 -30.03 -5.84 -18.28
CA VAL A 457 -30.51 -5.95 -16.89
C VAL A 457 -31.94 -5.47 -16.76
N VAL A 458 -32.83 -6.30 -16.22
CA VAL A 458 -34.21 -5.95 -15.84
C VAL A 458 -34.27 -5.80 -14.32
N HIS A 459 -34.57 -4.60 -13.83
CA HIS A 459 -34.57 -4.32 -12.39
C HIS A 459 -35.90 -3.73 -11.91
N HIS A 460 -36.16 -3.81 -10.61
CA HIS A 460 -37.32 -3.17 -10.00
C HIS A 460 -37.22 -1.65 -10.10
N GLY A 461 -38.34 -0.94 -10.31
CA GLY A 461 -38.36 0.52 -10.47
C GLY A 461 -37.87 1.29 -9.23
N ALA A 462 -37.92 0.65 -8.05
CA ALA A 462 -37.42 1.20 -6.78
C ALA A 462 -36.10 0.53 -6.33
N PHE A 463 -35.31 0.00 -7.27
CA PHE A 463 -33.95 -0.48 -6.98
C PHE A 463 -33.10 0.67 -6.42
N ALA A 464 -32.35 0.46 -5.34
CA ALA A 464 -31.76 1.56 -4.57
C ALA A 464 -30.67 2.35 -5.32
N ASN A 465 -29.91 1.69 -6.20
CA ASN A 465 -28.83 2.33 -6.97
C ASN A 465 -28.77 1.84 -8.43
N PRO A 466 -29.73 2.21 -9.28
CA PRO A 466 -29.77 1.75 -10.67
C PRO A 466 -28.64 2.34 -11.52
N ALA A 467 -27.97 3.40 -11.05
CA ALA A 467 -26.81 3.99 -11.72
C ALA A 467 -25.56 3.10 -11.65
N ALA A 468 -25.46 2.23 -10.63
CA ALA A 468 -24.36 1.27 -10.50
C ALA A 468 -24.44 0.11 -11.49
N ILE A 469 -25.62 -0.16 -12.06
CA ILE A 469 -25.82 -1.17 -13.09
C ILE A 469 -25.18 -0.70 -14.40
N ALA A 470 -24.16 -1.43 -14.86
CA ALA A 470 -23.47 -1.14 -16.10
C ALA A 470 -24.33 -1.50 -17.32
N GLY A 471 -24.03 -0.88 -18.47
CA GLY A 471 -24.64 -1.26 -19.74
C GLY A 471 -26.15 -1.00 -19.86
N THR A 472 -26.79 -1.81 -20.71
CA THR A 472 -28.21 -1.69 -21.08
C THR A 472 -29.11 -2.19 -19.95
N LYS A 473 -30.11 -1.40 -19.57
CA LYS A 473 -31.05 -1.74 -18.50
C LYS A 473 -32.47 -1.26 -18.78
N ILE A 474 -33.44 -1.98 -18.22
CA ILE A 474 -34.86 -1.60 -18.20
C ILE A 474 -35.45 -1.75 -16.79
N ALA A 475 -36.33 -0.83 -16.41
CA ALA A 475 -37.07 -0.91 -15.17
C ALA A 475 -38.41 -1.61 -15.40
N SER A 476 -38.68 -2.69 -14.65
CA SER A 476 -39.97 -3.39 -14.68
C SER A 476 -40.31 -3.90 -13.28
N SER A 477 -41.09 -3.13 -12.54
CA SER A 477 -41.57 -3.54 -11.22
C SER A 477 -42.53 -4.73 -11.25
N SER A 478 -43.17 -5.04 -12.39
CA SER A 478 -44.04 -6.22 -12.48
C SER A 478 -43.23 -7.51 -12.57
N ILE A 479 -42.14 -7.54 -13.33
CA ILE A 479 -41.27 -8.73 -13.42
C ILE A 479 -40.32 -8.82 -12.23
N ALA A 480 -39.65 -7.73 -11.87
CA ALA A 480 -38.67 -7.71 -10.79
C ALA A 480 -39.33 -7.57 -9.39
N ASN A 481 -40.49 -8.20 -9.18
CA ASN A 481 -41.14 -8.30 -7.88
C ASN A 481 -41.21 -9.76 -7.38
N PHE A 482 -40.36 -10.62 -7.93
CA PHE A 482 -40.19 -12.00 -7.49
C PHE A 482 -39.59 -12.11 -6.09
N ASN A 483 -39.74 -13.24 -5.44
CA ASN A 483 -39.06 -13.63 -4.21
C ASN A 483 -38.68 -15.13 -4.28
N GLY A 484 -38.10 -15.66 -3.20
CA GLY A 484 -37.40 -16.95 -3.21
C GLY A 484 -38.16 -18.13 -3.84
N ASP A 485 -39.48 -18.19 -3.76
CA ASP A 485 -40.35 -19.26 -4.25
C ASP A 485 -41.01 -18.99 -5.62
N ASP A 486 -40.63 -17.89 -6.27
CA ASP A 486 -41.12 -17.51 -7.59
C ASP A 486 -40.23 -18.05 -8.72
N ALA A 487 -40.86 -18.63 -9.74
CA ALA A 487 -40.15 -19.06 -10.94
C ALA A 487 -40.17 -17.98 -12.04
N LEU A 488 -39.08 -17.90 -12.81
CA LEU A 488 -38.93 -17.03 -13.98
C LEU A 488 -38.58 -17.85 -15.20
N THR A 489 -39.20 -17.55 -16.34
CA THR A 489 -38.84 -18.16 -17.63
C THR A 489 -38.43 -17.11 -18.64
N LEU A 490 -37.43 -17.42 -19.44
CA LEU A 490 -37.11 -16.73 -20.69
C LEU A 490 -37.68 -17.55 -21.84
N GLU A 491 -38.55 -16.95 -22.65
CA GLU A 491 -39.11 -17.61 -23.83
C GLU A 491 -38.71 -16.89 -25.11
N LYS A 492 -38.46 -17.65 -26.17
CA LYS A 492 -38.24 -17.17 -27.54
C LYS A 492 -39.30 -17.78 -28.46
N ASN A 493 -40.03 -16.93 -29.19
CA ASN A 493 -41.12 -17.36 -30.07
C ASN A 493 -42.16 -18.30 -29.40
N GLY A 494 -42.38 -18.13 -28.10
CA GLY A 494 -43.33 -18.92 -27.32
C GLY A 494 -42.77 -20.23 -26.74
N SER A 495 -41.51 -20.57 -27.01
CA SER A 495 -40.83 -21.71 -26.38
C SER A 495 -39.94 -21.23 -25.24
N VAL A 496 -39.99 -21.90 -24.08
CA VAL A 496 -39.04 -21.66 -22.98
C VAL A 496 -37.65 -22.07 -23.44
N ILE A 497 -36.66 -21.21 -23.21
CA ILE A 497 -35.25 -21.46 -23.54
C ILE A 497 -34.34 -21.40 -22.30
N ASP A 498 -34.82 -20.80 -21.21
CA ASP A 498 -34.14 -20.79 -19.93
C ASP A 498 -35.14 -20.54 -18.79
N ALA A 499 -34.81 -20.97 -17.57
CA ALA A 499 -35.60 -20.65 -16.39
C ALA A 499 -34.79 -20.63 -15.09
N ILE A 500 -35.29 -19.87 -14.13
CA ILE A 500 -34.89 -19.85 -12.73
C ILE A 500 -36.09 -20.38 -11.94
N GLY A 501 -35.91 -21.46 -11.18
CA GLY A 501 -37.02 -22.13 -10.48
C GLY A 501 -37.89 -23.00 -11.40
N GLN A 502 -38.85 -23.70 -10.81
CA GLN A 502 -39.71 -24.67 -11.49
C GLN A 502 -41.15 -24.19 -11.58
N VAL A 503 -41.64 -24.01 -12.82
CA VAL A 503 -43.05 -23.62 -13.05
C VAL A 503 -44.00 -24.70 -12.53
N GLY A 504 -45.02 -24.29 -11.77
CA GLY A 504 -46.02 -25.19 -11.22
C GLY A 504 -45.56 -26.01 -10.01
N PHE A 505 -44.39 -25.71 -9.45
CA PHE A 505 -43.86 -26.35 -8.24
C PHE A 505 -43.53 -25.30 -7.19
N ASP A 506 -44.07 -25.48 -5.99
CA ASP A 506 -43.81 -24.65 -4.82
C ASP A 506 -42.69 -25.28 -3.97
N PRO A 507 -41.51 -24.65 -3.87
CA PRO A 507 -40.41 -25.15 -3.06
C PRO A 507 -40.55 -24.80 -1.55
N GLY A 508 -41.64 -24.17 -1.15
CA GLY A 508 -41.83 -23.58 0.17
C GLY A 508 -41.44 -22.10 0.16
N SER A 509 -40.30 -21.75 0.74
CA SER A 509 -39.83 -20.36 0.76
C SER A 509 -38.77 -20.05 -0.29
N GLU A 510 -38.06 -21.08 -0.77
CA GLU A 510 -36.91 -20.93 -1.65
C GLU A 510 -36.51 -22.26 -2.28
N TRP A 511 -35.88 -22.20 -3.46
CA TRP A 511 -35.01 -23.29 -3.90
C TRP A 511 -33.67 -23.16 -3.17
N VAL A 512 -33.16 -24.27 -2.64
CA VAL A 512 -31.88 -24.30 -1.91
C VAL A 512 -31.05 -25.53 -2.28
N ALA A 513 -29.75 -25.34 -2.48
CA ALA A 513 -28.79 -26.40 -2.73
C ALA A 513 -27.40 -25.99 -2.19
N GLY A 514 -26.93 -26.67 -1.14
CA GLY A 514 -25.66 -26.31 -0.48
C GLY A 514 -25.71 -24.89 0.08
N THR A 515 -24.81 -24.02 -0.38
CA THR A 515 -24.79 -22.58 -0.03
C THR A 515 -25.61 -21.71 -0.97
N ALA A 516 -26.15 -22.26 -2.06
CA ALA A 516 -26.97 -21.55 -3.03
C ALA A 516 -28.43 -21.55 -2.61
N SER A 517 -29.07 -20.40 -2.74
CA SER A 517 -30.45 -20.15 -2.35
C SER A 517 -31.01 -19.03 -3.23
N THR A 518 -32.30 -19.09 -3.56
CA THR A 518 -32.98 -17.99 -4.25
C THR A 518 -33.35 -16.85 -3.30
N LEU A 519 -33.67 -17.16 -2.04
CA LEU A 519 -34.09 -16.15 -1.05
C LEU A 519 -32.92 -15.32 -0.53
N ASN A 520 -33.01 -13.99 -0.67
CA ASN A 520 -32.04 -13.02 -0.16
C ASN A 520 -30.60 -13.28 -0.64
N ARG A 521 -30.44 -13.58 -1.93
CA ARG A 521 -29.15 -13.90 -2.55
C ARG A 521 -29.00 -13.28 -3.93
N THR A 522 -27.73 -13.08 -4.30
CA THR A 522 -27.34 -12.91 -5.69
C THR A 522 -26.82 -14.25 -6.23
N LEU A 523 -27.32 -14.68 -7.37
CA LEU A 523 -26.89 -15.86 -8.10
C LEU A 523 -26.28 -15.44 -9.44
N ARG A 524 -25.10 -15.96 -9.78
CA ARG A 524 -24.48 -15.76 -11.10
C ARG A 524 -24.27 -17.08 -11.79
N ARG A 525 -24.61 -17.12 -13.08
CA ARG A 525 -24.41 -18.33 -13.87
C ARG A 525 -22.92 -18.62 -13.99
N LYS A 526 -22.49 -19.84 -13.67
CA LYS A 526 -21.09 -20.29 -13.70
C LYS A 526 -20.44 -20.01 -15.06
N SER A 527 -19.13 -19.77 -15.06
CA SER A 527 -18.36 -19.40 -16.27
C SER A 527 -18.36 -20.47 -17.36
N GLY A 528 -18.51 -21.75 -17.00
CA GLY A 528 -18.62 -22.86 -17.96
C GLY A 528 -20.00 -23.00 -18.62
N ILE A 529 -21.00 -22.25 -18.18
CA ILE A 529 -22.35 -22.31 -18.75
C ILE A 529 -22.50 -21.30 -19.89
N THR A 530 -22.74 -21.84 -21.07
CA THR A 530 -22.81 -21.08 -22.33
C THR A 530 -24.22 -21.01 -22.91
N GLY A 531 -25.24 -21.48 -22.19
CA GLY A 531 -26.62 -21.46 -22.64
C GLY A 531 -27.62 -21.62 -21.49
N GLY A 532 -28.88 -21.36 -21.82
CA GLY A 532 -30.01 -21.53 -20.91
C GLY A 532 -30.33 -23.01 -20.69
N SER A 533 -31.03 -23.26 -19.60
CA SER A 533 -31.46 -24.60 -19.17
C SER A 533 -32.93 -24.56 -18.77
N ILE A 534 -33.66 -25.62 -19.07
CA ILE A 534 -35.03 -25.78 -18.62
C ILE A 534 -35.02 -26.79 -17.47
N PRO A 535 -35.44 -26.39 -16.26
CA PRO A 535 -35.57 -27.30 -15.14
C PRO A 535 -36.48 -28.49 -15.46
N PRO A 536 -36.20 -29.69 -14.91
CA PRO A 536 -37.04 -30.84 -15.16
C PRO A 536 -38.45 -30.62 -14.57
N ASN A 537 -39.47 -31.26 -15.15
CA ASN A 537 -40.81 -31.23 -14.59
C ASN A 537 -40.84 -31.90 -13.20
N ALA A 538 -41.68 -31.39 -12.30
CA ALA A 538 -41.94 -32.02 -11.02
C ALA A 538 -42.38 -33.50 -11.22
N PRO A 539 -41.96 -34.44 -10.35
CA PRO A 539 -41.38 -34.22 -9.02
C PRO A 539 -39.84 -34.14 -8.98
N ALA A 540 -39.14 -34.10 -10.12
CA ALA A 540 -37.69 -33.90 -10.10
C ALA A 540 -37.37 -32.48 -9.59
N PHE A 541 -36.37 -32.33 -8.72
CA PHE A 541 -36.00 -31.04 -8.12
C PHE A 541 -35.02 -30.27 -9.01
N TRP A 542 -35.18 -28.95 -9.10
CA TRP A 542 -34.19 -28.08 -9.74
C TRP A 542 -33.04 -27.77 -8.79
N ASP A 543 -31.88 -28.33 -9.10
CA ASP A 543 -30.66 -28.11 -8.33
C ASP A 543 -29.94 -26.85 -8.83
N ILE A 544 -30.09 -25.75 -8.08
CA ILE A 544 -29.44 -24.46 -8.34
C ILE A 544 -27.91 -24.61 -8.46
N ALA A 545 -27.31 -25.47 -7.63
CA ALA A 545 -25.86 -25.55 -7.50
C ALA A 545 -25.17 -26.13 -8.74
N LEU A 546 -25.91 -26.70 -9.70
CA LEU A 546 -25.34 -27.20 -10.94
C LEU A 546 -24.79 -26.07 -11.82
N GLU A 547 -25.52 -24.95 -11.91
CA GLU A 547 -25.27 -23.92 -12.93
C GLU A 547 -25.04 -22.52 -12.36
N TRP A 548 -25.25 -22.34 -11.05
CA TRP A 548 -25.18 -21.03 -10.39
C TRP A 548 -24.17 -21.01 -9.25
N ASP A 549 -23.40 -19.94 -9.19
CA ASP A 549 -22.61 -19.53 -8.03
C ASP A 549 -23.42 -18.55 -7.19
N ALA A 550 -23.38 -18.70 -5.86
CA ALA A 550 -24.15 -17.88 -4.93
C ALA A 550 -23.26 -16.89 -4.17
N PHE A 551 -23.74 -15.66 -4.07
CA PHE A 551 -23.08 -14.54 -3.41
C PHE A 551 -23.93 -14.04 -2.23
N ALA A 552 -23.44 -13.06 -1.48
CA ALA A 552 -24.22 -12.43 -0.42
C ALA A 552 -25.40 -11.63 -1.01
N SER A 553 -26.44 -11.39 -0.20
CA SER A 553 -27.48 -10.40 -0.52
C SER A 553 -26.85 -9.06 -0.89
N ASP A 554 -27.52 -8.30 -1.76
CA ASP A 554 -27.10 -6.97 -2.22
C ASP A 554 -25.71 -6.92 -2.91
N THR A 555 -25.28 -8.05 -3.48
CA THR A 555 -24.07 -8.10 -4.32
C THR A 555 -24.45 -7.74 -5.77
N PHE A 556 -24.03 -6.56 -6.26
CA PHE A 556 -24.42 -6.02 -7.57
C PHE A 556 -23.27 -5.81 -8.55
N ASP A 557 -22.04 -6.14 -8.15
CA ASP A 557 -20.81 -5.84 -8.90
C ASP A 557 -20.69 -6.60 -10.23
N GLY A 558 -21.52 -7.61 -10.47
CA GLY A 558 -21.63 -8.36 -11.73
C GLY A 558 -22.66 -7.82 -12.72
N LEU A 559 -23.66 -7.04 -12.25
CA LEU A 559 -24.74 -6.55 -13.11
C LEU A 559 -24.18 -5.64 -14.23
N GLY A 560 -24.41 -6.06 -15.47
CA GLY A 560 -23.97 -5.38 -16.67
C GLY A 560 -22.57 -5.78 -17.16
N ARG A 561 -21.96 -6.84 -16.61
CA ARG A 561 -20.50 -7.10 -16.74
C ARG A 561 -20.10 -8.55 -17.06
N ARG A 562 -20.99 -9.35 -17.61
CA ARG A 562 -20.69 -10.75 -17.96
C ARG A 562 -19.64 -10.91 -19.05
#